data_AF-A0A2I1GN48-F1
#
_entry.id   AF-A0A2I1GN48-F1
#
_cell.length_a   1.000
_cell.length_b   1.000
_cell.length_c   1.000
_cell.angle_alpha   90.00
_cell.angle_beta   90.00
_cell.angle_gamma   90.00
#
_symmetry.space_group_name_H-M   'P 1'
#
loop_
_entity.id
_entity.type
_entity.pdbx_description
1 polymer ?
#
loop_
_entity_poly.entity_id
_entity_poly.type
_entity_poly.pdbx_seq_one_letter_code
_entity_poly.pdbx_strand_id
1 'polypeptide(L)' 'WYFKVGPLATHIQTISKSICVPSSNISVDEMIVRFLGRSTHTVRIKNKPIPEGYKILFLCDAGYTYSFIFTSRIQNQPEV' A
#
# COMPACT_ATOMS: atom_id res chain seq x y z
N TRP A 1 -3.93 -4.28 11.53
CA TRP A 1 -3.36 -3.10 12.26
C TRP A 1 -3.84 -1.72 11.74
N TYR A 2 -4.32 -1.62 10.50
CA TYR A 2 -4.67 -0.35 9.85
C TYR A 2 -6.17 0.01 9.99
N PHE A 3 -6.93 -0.66 10.86
CA PHE A 3 -8.40 -0.54 10.96
C PHE A 3 -8.91 0.90 11.06
N LYS A 4 -8.15 1.80 11.72
CA LYS A 4 -8.48 3.23 11.83
C LYS A 4 -8.62 3.94 10.47
N VAL A 5 -7.84 3.51 9.48
CA VAL A 5 -7.89 4.02 8.10
C VAL A 5 -8.57 3.05 7.13
N GLY A 6 -9.07 1.91 7.63
CA GLY A 6 -9.74 0.88 6.84
C GLY A 6 -10.89 1.43 5.99
N PRO A 7 -11.85 2.20 6.56
CA PRO A 7 -12.96 2.75 5.78
C PRO A 7 -12.51 3.64 4.61
N LEU A 8 -11.51 4.48 4.85
CA LEU A 8 -10.93 5.34 3.81
C LEU A 8 -10.21 4.52 2.74
N ALA A 9 -9.41 3.54 3.15
CA ALA A 9 -8.68 2.67 2.23
C ALA A 9 -9.63 1.87 1.33
N THR A 10 -10.71 1.33 1.91
CA THR A 10 -11.76 0.64 1.16
C THR A 10 -12.44 1.59 0.18
N HIS A 11 -12.79 2.80 0.62
CA HIS A 11 -13.40 3.80 -0.26
C HIS A 11 -12.51 4.14 -1.47
N ILE A 12 -11.22 4.42 -1.23
CA ILE A 12 -10.26 4.71 -2.31
C ILE A 12 -10.19 3.55 -3.29
N GLN A 13 -10.02 2.31 -2.81
CA GLN A 13 -9.93 1.14 -3.69
C GLN A 13 -11.22 0.90 -4.48
N THR A 14 -12.39 1.11 -3.88
CA THR A 14 -13.69 0.99 -4.57
C THR A 14 -13.79 1.98 -5.71
N ILE A 15 -13.46 3.25 -5.46
CA ILE A 15 -13.48 4.29 -6.50
C ILE A 15 -12.44 3.99 -7.56
N SER A 16 -11.22 3.61 -7.18
CA SER A 16 -10.15 3.28 -8.13
C SER A 16 -10.56 2.18 -9.12
N LYS A 17 -11.21 1.13 -8.62
CA LYS A 17 -11.70 0.02 -9.44
C LYS A 17 -12.89 0.40 -10.32
N SER A 18 -13.71 1.36 -9.88
CA SER A 18 -14.89 1.78 -10.65
C SER A 18 -14.57 2.67 -11.84
N ILE A 19 -13.45 3.40 -11.82
CA ILE A 19 -13.12 4.41 -12.86
C ILE A 19 -12.08 3.92 -13.87
N CYS A 20 -11.45 2.77 -13.62
CA CYS A 20 -10.39 2.23 -14.47
C CYS A 20 -10.52 0.71 -14.62
N VAL A 21 -10.51 0.23 -15.86
CA VAL A 21 -10.28 -1.17 -16.19
C VAL A 21 -8.80 -1.31 -16.53
N PRO A 22 -8.01 -2.09 -15.76
CA PRO A 22 -6.58 -2.20 -15.98
C PRO A 22 -6.28 -2.96 -17.28
N SER A 23 -5.19 -2.57 -17.94
CA SER A 23 -4.63 -3.24 -19.09
C SER A 23 -4.04 -4.61 -18.72
N SER A 24 -3.58 -5.38 -19.71
CA SER A 24 -2.83 -6.62 -19.45
C SER A 24 -1.43 -6.37 -18.88
N ASN A 25 -0.93 -5.13 -18.94
CA ASN A 25 0.43 -4.76 -18.53
C ASN A 25 0.40 -4.01 -17.20
N ILE A 26 0.13 -4.75 -16.13
CA ILE A 26 0.11 -4.23 -14.76
C ILE A 26 1.46 -4.40 -14.06
N SER A 27 1.75 -3.54 -13.08
CA SER A 27 2.90 -3.66 -12.20
C SER A 27 2.47 -3.80 -10.74
N VAL A 28 3.18 -4.65 -10.00
CA VAL A 28 3.06 -4.75 -8.54
C VAL A 28 4.40 -4.42 -7.94
N ASP A 29 4.45 -3.41 -7.09
CA ASP A 29 5.68 -3.00 -6.41
C ASP A 29 5.38 -2.42 -5.02
N GLU A 30 6.43 -2.28 -4.21
CA GLU A 30 6.33 -1.63 -2.93
C GLU A 30 6.44 -0.10 -3.02
N MET A 31 5.55 0.57 -2.28
CA MET A 31 5.70 1.98 -1.98
C MET A 31 5.87 2.17 -0.48
N ILE A 32 6.69 3.15 -0.10
CA ILE A 32 6.93 3.52 1.28
C ILE A 32 6.22 4.84 1.59
N VAL A 33 5.18 4.76 2.42
CA VAL A 33 4.51 5.94 2.95
C VAL A 33 5.29 6.40 4.19
N ARG A 34 5.99 7.52 4.07
CA ARG A 34 6.87 8.04 5.13
C ARG A 34 6.13 8.18 6.44
N PHE A 35 6.69 7.64 7.51
CA PHE A 35 6.19 7.80 8.87
C PHE A 35 7.35 7.72 9.85
N LEU A 36 7.47 8.71 10.74
CA LEU A 36 8.59 8.82 11.70
C LEU A 36 8.12 8.67 13.16
N GLY A 37 6.84 8.37 13.38
CA GLY A 37 6.29 8.14 14.71
C GLY A 37 6.55 6.73 15.22
N ARG A 38 6.10 6.46 16.46
CA ARG A 38 6.22 5.13 17.07
C ARG A 38 5.14 4.20 16.52
N SER A 39 5.53 3.32 15.62
CA SER A 39 4.69 2.22 15.15
C SER A 39 5.55 0.99 14.94
N THR A 40 5.08 -0.16 15.41
CA THR A 40 5.76 -1.45 15.21
C THR A 40 5.56 -1.99 13.78
N HIS A 41 4.66 -1.38 13.01
CA HIS A 41 4.33 -1.80 11.64
C HIS A 41 5.13 -1.07 10.55
N THR A 42 5.95 -0.06 10.91
CA THR A 42 6.86 0.56 9.94
C THR A 42 8.03 -0.36 9.61
N VAL A 43 8.63 -0.12 8.46
CA VAL A 43 9.84 -0.78 8.01
C VAL A 43 10.91 0.25 7.71
N ARG A 44 12.16 -0.17 7.86
CA ARG A 44 13.32 0.54 7.33
C ARG A 44 13.90 -0.21 6.15
N ILE A 45 13.96 0.42 4.97
CA ILE A 45 14.54 -0.12 3.75
C ILE A 45 15.76 0.74 3.38
N LYS A 46 16.94 0.11 3.37
CA LYS A 46 18.19 0.80 3.00
C LYS A 46 18.12 1.22 1.52
N ASN A 47 18.76 2.34 1.20
CA ASN A 47 18.91 2.85 -0.17
C ASN A 47 17.64 3.33 -0.89
N LYS A 48 16.46 3.34 -0.23
CA LYS A 48 15.28 4.05 -0.76
C LYS A 48 15.37 5.54 -0.37
N PRO A 49 14.89 6.47 -1.23
CA PRO A 49 14.83 7.91 -0.91
C PRO A 49 14.05 8.21 0.37
N ILE A 50 13.01 7.42 0.62
CA ILE A 50 12.25 7.40 1.87
C ILE A 50 12.57 6.08 2.57
N PRO A 51 13.57 6.05 3.46
CA PRO A 51 14.07 4.80 4.00
C PRO A 51 13.18 4.24 5.12
N GLU A 52 12.27 5.03 5.70
CA GLU A 52 11.46 4.62 6.85
C GLU A 52 9.99 5.03 6.68
N GLY A 53 9.09 4.07 6.90
CA GLY A 53 7.65 4.28 6.79
C GLY A 53 6.86 2.99 6.70
N TYR A 54 5.58 3.10 6.34
CA TYR A 54 4.73 1.94 6.08
C TYR A 54 5.02 1.37 4.69
N LYS A 55 5.33 0.06 4.63
CA LYS A 55 5.40 -0.66 3.35
C LYS A 55 3.99 -1.09 2.95
N ILE A 56 3.58 -0.67 1.77
CA ILE A 56 2.31 -1.04 1.15
C ILE A 56 2.64 -1.57 -0.24
N LEU A 57 1.99 -2.67 -0.63
CA LEU A 57 2.10 -3.20 -1.99
C LEU A 57 1.00 -2.58 -2.84
N PHE A 58 1.39 -1.99 -3.96
CA PHE A 58 0.49 -1.32 -4.89
C PHE A 58 0.39 -2.12 -6.18
N LEU A 59 -0.83 -2.19 -6.72
CA LEU A 59 -1.10 -2.67 -8.06
C LEU A 59 -1.41 -1.47 -8.94
N CYS A 60 -0.58 -1.25 -9.96
CA CYS A 60 -0.64 -0.09 -10.83
C CYS A 60 -0.70 -0.46 -12.32
N ASP A 61 -1.33 0.41 -13.11
CA ASP A 61 -1.35 0.35 -14.57
C ASP A 61 -0.99 1.72 -15.13
N ALA A 62 0.10 1.81 -15.90
CA ALA A 62 0.60 3.08 -16.47
C ALA A 62 0.65 4.28 -15.49
N GLY A 63 0.99 4.04 -14.23
CA GLY A 63 1.05 5.08 -13.17
C GLY A 63 -0.25 5.31 -12.41
N TYR A 64 -1.36 4.68 -12.84
CA TYR A 64 -2.63 4.68 -12.13
C TYR A 64 -2.65 3.59 -11.05
N THR A 65 -3.05 3.94 -9.82
CA THR A 65 -3.21 2.97 -8.72
C THR A 65 -4.58 2.32 -8.76
N TYR A 66 -4.63 1.03 -9.07
CA TYR A 66 -5.86 0.25 -9.14
C TYR A 66 -6.26 -0.35 -7.78
N SER A 67 -5.31 -0.89 -7.02
CA SER A 67 -5.55 -1.50 -5.69
C SER A 67 -4.28 -1.46 -4.84
N PHE A 68 -4.39 -1.69 -3.54
CA PHE A 68 -3.24 -1.83 -2.66
C PHE A 68 -3.55 -2.66 -1.42
N ILE A 69 -2.51 -3.28 -0.82
CA ILE A 69 -2.61 -4.02 0.42
C ILE A 69 -1.60 -3.52 1.45
N PHE A 70 -2.07 -3.34 2.69
CA PHE A 70 -1.21 -2.97 3.80
C PHE A 70 -0.36 -4.18 4.22
N THR A 71 0.94 -3.97 4.38
CA THR A 71 1.84 -5.03 4.87
C THR A 71 2.36 -4.69 6.26
N SER A 72 2.66 -5.71 7.04
CA SER A 72 3.32 -5.58 8.35
C SER A 72 4.21 -6.79 8.56
N ARG A 73 5.46 -6.57 9.02
CA ARG A 73 6.38 -7.67 9.31
C ARG A 73 5.94 -8.54 10.49
N ILE A 74 5.07 -8.02 11.34
CA ILE A 74 4.61 -8.70 12.56
C ILE A 74 3.31 -9.49 12.30
N GLN A 75 2.69 -9.30 11.14
CA GLN A 75 1.43 -9.97 10.81
C GLN A 75 1.67 -10.94 9.64
N ASN A 76 1.52 -12.23 9.91
CA ASN A 76 1.84 -13.31 8.96
C ASN A 76 0.88 -13.42 7.78
N GLN A 77 -0.25 -12.68 7.77
CA GLN A 77 -1.17 -12.62 6.65
C GLN A 77 -1.74 -11.20 6.49
N PRO A 78 -1.85 -10.67 5.25
CA PRO A 78 -2.65 -9.48 5.00
C PRO A 78 -4.11 -9.78 5.38
N GLU A 79 -4.74 -8.89 6.14
CA GLU A 79 -6.18 -8.96 6.42
C GLU A 79 -6.89 -8.80 5.06
N VAL A 80 -7.50 -9.89 4.55
CA VAL A 80 -8.26 -9.93 3.29
C VAL A 80 -9.62 -9.27 3.49
#